data_AF-A0AAD1H0V9-F1
#
_entry.id   AF-A0AAD1H0V9-F1
#
_cell.length_a   1.000
_cell.length_b   1.000
_cell.length_c   1.000
_cell.angle_alpha   90.00
_cell.angle_beta   90.00
_cell.angle_gamma   90.00
#
_symmetry.space_group_name_H-M   'P 1'
#
loop_
_entity.id
_entity.type
_entity.pdbx_description
1 polymer ?
#
loop_
_entity_poly.entity_id
_entity_poly.type
_entity_poly.pdbx_seq_one_letter_code
_entity_poly.pdbx_strand_id
1 'polypeptide(L)'
;MTINHPLTDVASHSAARPRERRVTNPPNMERQVHKACGDINAALNEALEALARLSLNQADAFGVARVQTALYRAREANHLLGQMVGTPIERRLPWAYYRARLEDKALRHLSLHAERGRPAPEGQRPRTHRAKRHIA
;
A
#
# COMPACT_ATOMS: atom_id res chain seq x y z
N MET A 1 42.95 52.28 -40.01
CA MET A 1 41.88 52.08 -41.02
C MET A 1 42.05 50.64 -41.49
N THR A 2 41.14 49.68 -41.32
CA THR A 2 39.67 49.69 -41.27
C THR A 2 39.19 48.42 -40.54
N ILE A 3 38.05 48.51 -39.86
CA ILE A 3 37.34 47.45 -39.11
C ILE A 3 36.67 46.47 -40.10
N ASN A 4 36.49 45.18 -39.73
CA ASN A 4 35.25 44.39 -39.87
C ASN A 4 35.43 42.89 -39.49
N HIS A 5 34.89 42.50 -38.33
CA HIS A 5 34.19 41.20 -38.15
C HIS A 5 32.70 41.40 -38.58
N PRO A 6 31.79 40.39 -38.63
CA PRO A 6 31.90 38.94 -38.39
C PRO A 6 31.21 38.07 -39.49
N LEU A 7 31.48 36.76 -39.55
CA LEU A 7 30.50 35.80 -40.06
C LEU A 7 30.46 34.54 -39.18
N THR A 8 29.32 34.41 -38.51
CA THR A 8 28.71 33.24 -37.90
C THR A 8 28.86 31.97 -38.73
N ASP A 9 29.31 30.88 -38.12
CA ASP A 9 28.91 29.55 -38.56
C ASP A 9 28.49 28.68 -37.36
N VAL A 10 27.17 28.62 -37.24
CA VAL A 10 26.30 27.57 -36.72
C VAL A 10 26.91 26.60 -35.70
N ALA A 11 26.61 26.91 -34.44
CA ALA A 11 26.50 25.90 -33.39
C ALA A 11 25.62 24.75 -33.86
N SER A 12 26.26 23.63 -34.23
CA SER A 12 25.60 22.34 -34.46
C SER A 12 24.91 21.92 -33.17
N HIS A 13 23.65 22.32 -33.03
CA HIS A 13 22.71 21.77 -32.07
C HIS A 13 22.46 20.32 -32.47
N SER A 14 23.35 19.42 -32.05
CA SER A 14 22.99 18.01 -31.93
C SER A 14 21.85 17.96 -30.92
N ALA A 15 20.64 17.80 -31.45
CA ALA A 15 19.42 17.62 -30.70
C ALA A 15 19.69 16.69 -29.51
N ALA A 16 19.49 17.21 -28.31
CA ALA A 16 19.50 16.44 -27.10
C ALA A 16 18.47 15.31 -27.28
N ARG A 17 18.96 14.11 -27.62
CA ARG A 17 18.18 12.89 -27.42
C ARG A 17 17.71 12.94 -25.97
N PRO A 18 16.41 12.75 -25.67
CA PRO A 18 16.02 12.46 -24.31
C PRO A 18 16.88 11.28 -23.91
N ARG A 19 17.76 11.47 -22.91
CA ARG A 19 18.46 10.36 -22.28
C ARG A 19 17.34 9.44 -21.82
N GLU A 20 17.04 8.41 -22.60
CA GLU A 20 16.40 7.21 -22.13
C GLU A 20 17.23 6.82 -20.92
N ARG A 21 16.70 7.16 -19.73
CA ARG A 21 17.26 6.75 -18.47
C ARG A 21 16.96 5.26 -18.38
N ARG A 22 17.64 4.46 -19.20
CA ARG A 22 17.70 3.02 -19.05
C ARG A 22 18.24 2.84 -17.64
N VAL A 23 17.36 2.42 -16.75
CA VAL A 23 17.76 1.90 -15.45
C VAL A 23 18.57 0.66 -15.78
N THR A 24 19.89 0.83 -15.92
CA THR A 24 20.80 -0.12 -16.57
C THR A 24 21.11 -1.36 -15.75
N ASN A 25 20.52 -1.50 -14.56
CA ASN A 25 20.64 -2.71 -13.79
C ASN A 25 19.24 -3.16 -13.33
N PRO A 26 18.81 -4.37 -13.69
CA PRO A 26 17.63 -4.96 -13.05
C PRO A 26 17.81 -4.92 -11.52
N PRO A 27 16.74 -4.68 -10.76
CA PRO A 27 16.82 -4.61 -9.31
C PRO A 27 17.48 -5.87 -8.76
N ASN A 28 18.54 -5.72 -7.94
CA ASN A 28 19.18 -6.86 -7.28
C ASN A 28 18.11 -7.64 -6.49
N MET A 29 17.80 -8.85 -6.97
CA MET A 29 16.66 -9.64 -6.48
C MET A 29 16.86 -10.10 -5.04
N GLU A 30 18.08 -10.47 -4.67
CA GLU A 30 18.43 -10.82 -3.29
C GLU A 30 18.13 -9.65 -2.34
N ARG A 31 18.51 -8.43 -2.75
CA ARG A 31 18.20 -7.22 -2.00
C ARG A 31 16.69 -6.96 -1.91
N GLN A 32 15.91 -7.24 -2.97
CA GLN A 32 14.45 -7.08 -2.94
C GLN A 32 13.79 -8.09 -1.97
N VAL A 33 14.24 -9.35 -1.99
CA VAL A 33 13.76 -10.39 -1.07
C VAL A 33 14.12 -10.02 0.37
N HIS A 34 15.35 -9.57 0.63
CA HIS A 34 15.76 -9.14 1.96
C HIS A 34 14.91 -7.97 2.48
N LYS A 35 14.59 -6.99 1.62
CA LYS A 35 13.66 -5.91 1.97
C LYS A 35 12.25 -6.42 2.29
N ALA A 36 11.73 -7.37 1.53
CA ALA A 36 10.43 -7.96 1.77
C ALA A 36 10.39 -8.71 3.11
N CYS A 37 11.41 -9.50 3.41
CA CYS A 37 11.56 -10.16 4.71
C CYS A 37 11.64 -9.15 5.86
N GLY A 38 12.36 -8.03 5.66
CA GLY A 38 12.42 -6.93 6.62
C GLY A 38 11.04 -6.33 6.93
N ASP A 39 10.22 -6.08 5.91
CA ASP A 39 8.87 -5.55 6.08
C ASP A 39 7.92 -6.56 6.78
N ILE A 40 8.03 -7.85 6.46
CA ILE A 40 7.27 -8.92 7.13
C ILE A 40 7.64 -8.96 8.62
N ASN A 41 8.93 -8.98 8.93
CA ASN A 41 9.41 -9.01 10.31
C ASN A 41 9.00 -7.77 11.09
N ALA A 42 9.07 -6.59 10.47
CA ALA A 42 8.60 -5.35 11.09
C ALA A 42 7.10 -5.42 11.45
N ALA A 43 6.26 -5.91 10.53
CA ALA A 43 4.83 -6.07 10.79
C ALA A 43 4.53 -7.12 11.87
N LEU A 44 5.29 -8.22 11.93
CA LEU A 44 5.15 -9.22 13.00
C LEU A 44 5.56 -8.66 14.37
N ASN A 45 6.65 -7.89 14.43
CA ASN A 45 7.07 -7.21 15.67
C ASN A 45 6.02 -6.20 16.12
N GLU A 46 5.42 -5.42 15.20
CA GLU A 46 4.30 -4.52 15.51
C GLU A 46 3.11 -5.29 16.11
N ALA A 47 2.81 -6.48 15.58
CA ALA A 47 1.75 -7.34 16.12
C ALA A 47 2.08 -7.85 17.53
N LEU A 48 3.32 -8.28 17.77
CA LEU A 48 3.78 -8.75 19.08
C LEU A 48 3.75 -7.62 20.12
N GLU A 49 4.18 -6.42 19.77
CA GLU A 49 4.10 -5.25 20.64
C GLU A 49 2.65 -4.88 20.97
N ALA A 50 1.76 -4.92 19.99
CA ALA A 50 0.34 -4.66 20.21
C ALA A 50 -0.31 -5.73 21.09
N LEU A 51 0.08 -7.01 20.91
CA LEU A 51 -0.39 -8.12 21.74
C LEU A 51 0.11 -8.00 23.18
N ALA A 52 1.37 -7.62 23.38
CA ALA A 52 1.93 -7.37 24.71
C ALA A 52 1.15 -6.26 25.45
N ARG A 53 0.82 -5.16 24.76
CA ARG A 53 -0.02 -4.08 25.33
C ARG A 53 -1.44 -4.55 25.67
N LEU A 54 -2.06 -5.35 24.79
CA LEU A 54 -3.38 -5.93 25.03
C LEU A 54 -3.36 -6.89 26.22
N SER A 55 -2.28 -7.65 26.40
CA SER A 55 -2.13 -8.57 27.54
C SER A 55 -2.13 -7.84 28.89
N LEU A 56 -1.61 -6.59 28.91
CA LEU A 56 -1.60 -5.72 30.07
C LEU A 56 -2.95 -5.00 30.30
N ASN A 57 -3.74 -4.80 29.25
CA ASN A 57 -5.05 -4.15 29.32
C ASN A 57 -6.06 -4.81 28.37
N GLN A 58 -6.75 -5.83 28.87
CA GLN A 58 -7.64 -6.67 28.06
C GLN A 58 -8.89 -5.95 27.52
N ALA A 59 -9.22 -4.76 28.04
CA ALA A 59 -10.31 -3.94 27.53
C ALA A 59 -9.93 -3.11 26.29
N ASP A 60 -8.68 -3.19 25.82
CA ASP A 60 -8.20 -2.44 24.67
C ASP A 60 -8.68 -3.05 23.33
N ALA A 61 -9.93 -2.73 22.96
CA ALA A 61 -10.50 -3.09 21.66
C ALA A 61 -9.68 -2.55 20.47
N PHE A 62 -9.00 -1.40 20.66
CA PHE A 62 -8.07 -0.87 19.66
C PHE A 62 -6.80 -1.72 19.55
N GLY A 63 -6.33 -2.28 20.66
CA GLY A 63 -5.24 -3.26 20.72
C GLY A 63 -5.52 -4.48 19.85
N VAL A 64 -6.72 -5.05 19.93
CA VAL A 64 -7.14 -6.17 19.07
C VAL A 64 -7.11 -5.79 17.58
N ALA A 65 -7.67 -4.63 17.21
CA ALA A 65 -7.68 -4.16 15.83
C ALA A 65 -6.26 -3.90 15.28
N ARG A 66 -5.34 -3.40 16.13
CA ARG A 66 -3.93 -3.21 15.79
C ARG A 66 -3.21 -4.53 15.55
N VAL A 67 -3.38 -5.51 16.44
CA VAL A 67 -2.82 -6.87 16.26
C VAL A 67 -3.32 -7.48 14.96
N GLN A 68 -4.63 -7.45 14.71
CA GLN A 68 -5.22 -7.99 13.49
C GLN A 68 -4.70 -7.30 12.23
N THR A 69 -4.55 -5.98 12.26
CA THR A 69 -4.03 -5.20 11.13
C THR A 69 -2.56 -5.51 10.85
N ALA A 70 -1.73 -5.60 11.89
CA ALA A 70 -0.32 -5.93 11.76
C ALA A 70 -0.11 -7.36 11.22
N LEU A 71 -0.88 -8.34 11.73
CA LEU A 71 -0.88 -9.71 11.22
C LEU A 71 -1.37 -9.80 9.77
N TYR A 72 -2.39 -9.01 9.41
CA TYR A 72 -2.88 -8.92 8.03
C TYR A 72 -1.77 -8.40 7.10
N ARG A 73 -1.08 -7.31 7.49
CA ARG A 73 0.06 -6.77 6.74
C ARG A 73 1.17 -7.79 6.55
N ALA A 74 1.56 -8.51 7.61
CA ALA A 74 2.59 -9.55 7.52
C ALA A 74 2.19 -10.68 6.56
N ARG A 75 0.94 -11.16 6.64
CA ARG A 75 0.41 -12.20 5.75
C ARG A 75 0.38 -11.73 4.29
N GLU A 76 -0.10 -10.52 4.04
CA GLU A 76 -0.19 -9.97 2.69
C GLU A 76 1.20 -9.72 2.10
N ALA A 77 2.15 -9.22 2.90
CA ALA A 77 3.55 -9.08 2.50
C ALA A 77 4.16 -10.43 2.10
N ASN A 78 3.95 -11.46 2.90
CA ASN A 78 4.44 -12.80 2.58
C ASN A 78 3.81 -13.36 1.28
N HIS A 79 2.51 -13.12 1.07
CA HIS A 79 1.83 -13.52 -0.17
C HIS A 79 2.41 -12.81 -1.40
N LEU A 80 2.63 -11.49 -1.33
CA LEU A 80 3.19 -10.70 -2.42
C LEU A 80 4.67 -11.04 -2.68
N LEU A 81 5.43 -11.39 -1.64
CA LEU A 81 6.78 -11.93 -1.79
C LEU A 81 6.76 -13.24 -2.59
N GLY A 82 5.83 -14.15 -2.27
CA GLY A 82 5.60 -15.38 -3.03
C GLY A 82 5.28 -15.11 -4.50
N GLN A 83 4.42 -14.13 -4.80
CA GLN A 83 4.13 -13.72 -6.18
C GLN A 83 5.37 -13.18 -6.90
N MET A 84 6.15 -12.33 -6.22
CA MET A 84 7.37 -11.75 -6.78
C MET A 84 8.39 -12.84 -7.11
N VAL A 85 8.65 -13.77 -6.20
CA VAL A 85 9.60 -14.87 -6.40
C VAL A 85 9.09 -15.89 -7.43
N GLY A 86 7.78 -16.13 -7.50
CA GLY A 86 7.17 -17.02 -8.50
C GLY A 86 7.12 -16.44 -9.92
N THR A 87 7.27 -15.13 -10.08
CA THR A 87 7.27 -14.48 -11.39
C THR A 87 8.63 -14.66 -12.09
N PRO A 88 8.71 -14.90 -13.41
CA PRO A 88 9.98 -14.91 -14.15
C PRO A 88 10.77 -13.60 -14.00
N ILE A 89 12.11 -13.68 -13.91
CA ILE A 89 12.95 -12.54 -13.55
C ILE A 89 12.79 -11.34 -14.49
N GLU A 90 12.48 -11.59 -15.76
CA GLU A 90 12.25 -10.59 -16.81
C GLU A 90 10.97 -9.77 -16.58
N ARG A 91 10.01 -10.32 -15.84
CA ARG A 91 8.70 -9.72 -15.53
C ARG A 91 8.57 -9.29 -14.07
N ARG A 92 9.60 -9.52 -13.25
CA ARG A 92 9.58 -9.15 -11.84
C ARG A 92 9.64 -7.65 -11.67
N LEU A 93 8.67 -7.12 -10.94
CA LEU A 93 8.67 -5.74 -10.46
C LEU A 93 9.47 -5.62 -9.16
N PRO A 94 10.06 -4.45 -8.84
CA PRO A 94 10.75 -4.23 -7.57
C PRO A 94 9.79 -4.33 -6.38
N TRP A 95 10.29 -4.67 -5.20
CA TRP A 95 9.48 -4.81 -3.98
C TRP A 95 8.65 -3.57 -3.65
N ALA A 96 9.15 -2.37 -3.97
CA ALA A 96 8.42 -1.11 -3.79
C ALA A 96 7.05 -1.10 -4.49
N TYR A 97 6.92 -1.75 -5.65
CA TYR A 97 5.63 -1.89 -6.34
C TYR A 97 4.62 -2.72 -5.51
N TYR A 98 5.08 -3.81 -4.92
CA TYR A 98 4.25 -4.67 -4.09
C TYR A 98 3.87 -4.00 -2.76
N ARG A 99 4.81 -3.24 -2.16
CA ARG A 99 4.58 -2.48 -0.93
C ARG A 99 3.47 -1.44 -1.07
N ALA A 100 3.43 -0.70 -2.17
CA ALA A 100 2.35 0.26 -2.44
C ALA A 100 0.96 -0.41 -2.45
N ARG A 101 0.86 -1.60 -3.06
CA ARG A 101 -0.39 -2.39 -3.06
C ARG A 101 -0.80 -2.86 -1.66
N LEU A 102 0.19 -3.04 -0.78
CA LEU A 102 0.03 -3.49 0.60
C LEU A 102 -0.56 -2.38 1.47
N GLU A 103 -0.07 -1.15 1.31
CA GLU A 103 -0.56 0.04 2.00
C GLU A 103 -2.05 0.30 1.67
N ASP A 104 -2.40 0.25 0.38
CA ASP A 104 -3.79 0.37 -0.08
C ASP A 104 -4.72 -0.69 0.54
N LYS A 105 -4.26 -1.95 0.60
CA LYS A 105 -5.04 -3.05 1.19
C LYS A 105 -5.18 -2.91 2.70
N ALA A 106 -4.12 -2.52 3.40
CA ALA A 106 -4.14 -2.36 4.84
C ALA A 106 -5.07 -1.23 5.29
N LEU A 107 -5.11 -0.11 4.56
CA LEU A 107 -6.04 0.99 4.83
C LEU A 107 -7.51 0.56 4.71
N ARG A 108 -7.83 -0.24 3.69
CA ARG A 108 -9.17 -0.83 3.52
C ARG A 108 -9.51 -1.80 4.65
N HIS A 109 -8.57 -2.65 5.05
CA HIS A 109 -8.77 -3.61 6.15
C HIS A 109 -9.04 -2.90 7.48
N LEU A 110 -8.29 -1.85 7.79
CA LEU A 110 -8.52 -1.04 9.00
C LEU A 110 -9.90 -0.38 8.98
N SER A 111 -10.31 0.17 7.83
CA SER A 111 -11.63 0.81 7.66
C SER A 111 -12.78 -0.17 7.90
N LEU A 112 -12.66 -1.42 7.43
CA LEU A 112 -13.66 -2.47 7.65
C LEU A 112 -13.84 -2.83 9.13
N HIS A 113 -12.75 -2.83 9.92
CA HIS A 113 -12.83 -3.09 11.36
C HIS A 113 -13.35 -1.88 12.14
N ALA A 114 -13.05 -0.66 11.69
CA ALA A 114 -13.63 0.57 12.25
C ALA A 114 -15.15 0.63 12.05
N GLU A 115 -15.66 0.18 10.90
CA GLU A 115 -17.10 0.14 10.61
C GLU A 115 -17.82 -0.97 11.40
N ARG A 116 -17.17 -2.11 11.66
CA ARG A 116 -17.74 -3.19 12.51
C ARG A 116 -17.87 -2.81 13.99
N GLY A 117 -17.12 -1.81 14.46
CA GLY A 117 -17.21 -1.28 15.82
C GLY A 117 -18.25 -0.18 16.01
N ARG A 118 -18.91 0.32 14.94
CA ARG A 118 -19.99 1.29 15.09
C ARG A 118 -21.27 0.58 15.52
N PRO A 119 -21.90 0.97 16.64
CA PRO A 119 -23.29 0.57 16.89
C PRO A 119 -24.13 1.05 15.71
N ALA A 120 -25.05 0.20 15.26
CA ALA A 120 -26.03 0.57 14.24
C ALA A 120 -26.70 1.89 14.65
N PRO A 121 -26.93 2.85 13.73
CA PRO A 121 -27.67 4.04 14.07
C PRO A 121 -29.06 3.63 14.56
N GLU A 122 -29.30 3.75 15.87
CA GLU A 122 -30.62 3.66 16.48
C GLU A 122 -31.49 4.74 15.83
N GLY A 123 -32.31 4.36 14.85
CA GLY A 123 -33.10 5.37 14.14
C GLY A 123 -33.98 4.90 13.00
N GLN A 124 -33.88 3.65 12.54
CA GLN A 124 -34.82 3.14 11.55
C GLN A 124 -35.71 2.06 12.16
N ARG A 125 -36.71 2.53 12.91
CA ARG A 125 -37.91 1.72 13.17
C ARG A 125 -38.47 1.25 11.82
N PRO A 126 -38.78 -0.03 11.63
CA PRO A 126 -39.48 -0.47 10.44
C PRO A 126 -40.83 0.25 10.42
N ARG A 127 -41.11 0.98 9.34
CA ARG A 127 -42.43 1.55 9.05
C ARG A 127 -43.44 0.40 9.09
N THR A 128 -44.18 0.28 10.18
CA THR A 128 -45.30 -0.64 10.25
C THR A 128 -46.33 -0.19 9.22
N HIS A 129 -46.59 -1.07 8.26
CA HIS A 129 -47.62 -0.90 7.25
C HIS A 129 -48.97 -0.78 7.96
N ARG A 130 -49.47 0.44 8.12
CA ARG A 130 -50.79 0.72 8.68
C ARG A 130 -51.84 0.19 7.70
N ALA A 131 -52.46 -0.93 8.05
CA ALA A 131 -53.58 -1.49 7.31
C ALA A 131 -54.70 -0.45 7.18
N LYS A 132 -55.12 -0.17 5.94
CA LYS A 132 -56.29 0.67 5.65
C LYS A 132 -57.53 -0.09 6.10
N ARG A 133 -58.19 0.40 7.15
CA ARG A 133 -59.54 -0.02 7.51
C ARG A 133 -60.49 0.47 6.42
N HIS A 134 -61.11 -0.46 5.71
CA HIS A 134 -62.32 -0.22 4.93
C HIS A 134 -63.44 0.20 5.88
N ILE A 135 -64.07 1.34 5.61
CA ILE A 135 -65.36 1.71 6.19
C ILE A 135 -66.42 1.30 5.16
N ALA A 136 -67.47 0.64 5.66
CA ALA A 136 -68.61 0.12 4.92
C ALA A 136 -69.48 1.24 4.34
#